data_AF-A0A955L482-F1
#
_entry.id   AF-A0A955L482-F1
#
_cell.length_a   1.000
_cell.length_b   1.000
_cell.length_c   1.000
_cell.angle_alpha   90.00
_cell.angle_beta   90.00
_cell.angle_gamma   90.00
#
_symmetry.space_group_name_H-M   'P 1'
#
loop_
_entity.id
_entity.type
_entity.pdbx_description
1 polymer ?
#
loop_
_entity_poly.entity_id
_entity_poly.type
_entity_poly.pdbx_seq_one_letter_code
_entity_poly.pdbx_strand_id
1 'polypeptide(L)'
;TPEELWRRIAKKIASAELKYNKSNQEIQKIEDDFFTVMNRNEFHSGGTLIWAGMDALGMNALMSKCFVLPVEDSIDGIFSTLKKNIEVLTKGGGTGFNFSHIRSTYSRVTTTGEKAAGPVEYLKTYNRAQDTLTGRGGRQMGSMAILNIDHPNIEDFIEAKDDFAELSHYNISVGVSNKFMKALENNDDWDLIDPFDHQVKKTVKAKELWDKISAHAWKSGDPGLFFIDKAEEANTTPRLGRIEATNPCGEQPLLPYESCNLGNINLSAFVMGFPFIEKRKLITAHEAESYINWDRLREVTEIGVRFLDNIIDVNNYPVAEIEDMTKKTRNIGLGVMGVADMLIKLGIPYESEEALKLSEKVMQFIQEAARNYSEELGKEKGSFPAFESSIWKERFDKSHMRNTRTTTIAPTGTVAIIAGSNPGIEPLFALAYTRKNSMGGTVQEVLDPLFEQAAKAFGYLTKDIKKKIVESGKIDSINEIDSSFKSLFKTSHEIDPKQHVRLQAAFQKYV
;
A
#
# COMPACT_ATOMS: atom_id res chain seq x y z
N THR A 1 -21.13 10.58 -16.93
CA THR A 1 -19.99 11.53 -17.03
C THR A 1 -19.06 11.36 -15.83
N PRO A 2 -17.85 11.94 -15.81
CA PRO A 2 -17.00 11.93 -14.62
C PRO A 2 -17.69 12.52 -13.38
N GLU A 3 -18.45 13.60 -13.53
CA GLU A 3 -19.19 14.21 -12.41
C GLU A 3 -20.25 13.26 -11.82
N GLU A 4 -21.01 12.56 -12.66
CA GLU A 4 -22.00 11.57 -12.21
C GLU A 4 -21.34 10.40 -11.45
N LEU A 5 -20.14 9.99 -11.88
CA LEU A 5 -19.34 8.99 -11.17
C LEU A 5 -18.99 9.47 -9.76
N TRP A 6 -18.47 10.69 -9.61
CA TRP A 6 -18.12 11.27 -8.31
C TRP A 6 -19.34 11.45 -7.41
N ARG A 7 -20.45 11.93 -7.96
CA ARG A 7 -21.71 12.09 -7.21
C ARG A 7 -22.25 10.77 -6.71
N ARG A 8 -22.23 9.72 -7.54
CA ARG A 8 -22.62 8.36 -7.12
C ARG A 8 -21.80 7.87 -5.94
N ILE A 9 -20.48 8.02 -6.00
CA ILE A 9 -19.57 7.58 -4.94
C ILE A 9 -19.83 8.39 -3.67
N ALA A 10 -19.83 9.73 -3.77
CA ALA A 10 -20.05 10.63 -2.64
C ALA A 10 -21.36 10.30 -1.90
N LYS A 11 -22.47 10.14 -2.63
CA LYS A 11 -23.78 9.80 -2.07
C LYS A 11 -23.77 8.47 -1.33
N LYS A 12 -23.17 7.43 -1.92
CA LYS A 12 -23.09 6.11 -1.28
C LYS A 12 -22.28 6.15 0.01
N ILE A 13 -21.16 6.87 0.03
CA ILE A 13 -20.32 6.94 1.23
C ILE A 13 -20.95 7.84 2.29
N ALA A 14 -21.57 8.95 1.90
CA ALA A 14 -22.29 9.83 2.83
C ALA A 14 -23.51 9.16 3.48
N SER A 15 -24.11 8.12 2.86
CA SER A 15 -25.24 7.42 3.48
C SER A 15 -24.90 6.69 4.78
N ALA A 16 -23.62 6.48 5.08
CA ALA A 16 -23.16 5.96 6.38
C ALA A 16 -23.63 6.84 7.55
N GLU A 17 -23.74 8.15 7.31
CA GLU A 17 -24.08 9.16 8.31
C GLU A 17 -25.51 9.02 8.85
N LEU A 18 -26.40 8.31 8.13
CA LEU A 18 -27.74 7.96 8.62
C LEU A 18 -27.69 7.16 9.92
N LYS A 19 -26.64 6.36 10.16
CA LYS A 19 -26.45 5.60 11.40
C LYS A 19 -26.15 6.48 12.62
N TYR A 20 -25.75 7.73 12.39
CA TYR A 20 -25.30 8.66 13.41
C TYR A 20 -26.27 9.83 13.63
N ASN A 21 -27.54 9.66 13.23
CA ASN A 21 -28.63 10.62 13.42
C ASN A 21 -28.36 12.03 12.85
N LYS A 22 -27.48 12.14 11.84
CA LYS A 22 -27.27 13.41 11.14
C LYS A 22 -28.51 13.82 10.35
N SER A 23 -28.79 15.12 10.33
CA SER A 23 -29.85 15.69 9.50
C SER A 23 -29.53 15.55 8.01
N ASN A 24 -30.56 15.56 7.16
CA ASN A 24 -30.37 15.54 5.69
C ASN A 24 -29.48 16.67 5.18
N GLN A 25 -29.50 17.84 5.84
CA GLN A 25 -28.64 18.98 5.47
C GLN A 25 -27.16 18.70 5.78
N GLU A 26 -26.85 18.10 6.93
CA GLU A 26 -25.48 17.72 7.27
C GLU A 26 -24.96 16.62 6.35
N ILE A 27 -25.80 15.63 6.02
CA ILE A 27 -25.44 14.56 5.09
C ILE A 27 -25.16 15.13 3.70
N GLN A 28 -26.00 16.06 3.22
CA GLN A 28 -25.79 16.72 1.93
C GLN A 28 -24.47 17.50 1.91
N LYS A 29 -24.12 18.20 3.00
CA LYS A 29 -22.83 18.89 3.11
C LYS A 29 -21.66 17.91 3.02
N ILE A 30 -21.72 16.81 3.75
CA ILE A 30 -20.68 15.76 3.71
C ILE A 30 -20.57 15.15 2.31
N GLU A 31 -21.69 14.91 1.64
CA GLU A 31 -21.72 14.45 0.23
C GLU A 31 -21.04 15.47 -0.70
N ASP A 32 -21.32 16.76 -0.53
CA ASP A 32 -20.72 17.83 -1.34
C ASP A 32 -19.21 17.97 -1.10
N ASP A 33 -18.75 17.81 0.16
CA ASP A 33 -17.33 17.80 0.51
C ASP A 33 -16.61 16.62 -0.17
N PHE A 34 -17.19 15.40 -0.09
CA PHE A 34 -16.66 14.21 -0.77
C PHE A 34 -16.61 14.38 -2.28
N PHE A 35 -17.67 14.90 -2.90
CA PHE A 35 -17.69 15.18 -4.33
C PHE A 35 -16.59 16.18 -4.71
N THR A 36 -16.45 17.25 -3.93
CA THR A 36 -15.52 18.35 -4.26
C THR A 36 -14.08 17.88 -4.31
N VAL A 37 -13.61 17.13 -3.31
CA VAL A 37 -12.22 16.66 -3.26
C VAL A 37 -11.89 15.65 -4.37
N MET A 38 -12.83 14.79 -4.75
CA MET A 38 -12.65 13.86 -5.86
C MET A 38 -12.68 14.60 -7.21
N ASN A 39 -13.62 15.54 -7.39
CA ASN A 39 -13.77 16.29 -8.64
C ASN A 39 -12.58 17.24 -8.90
N ARG A 40 -11.92 17.72 -7.84
CA ARG A 40 -10.68 18.51 -7.93
C ARG A 40 -9.40 17.67 -8.06
N ASN A 41 -9.51 16.34 -8.10
CA ASN A 41 -8.38 15.40 -8.09
C ASN A 41 -7.44 15.57 -6.88
N GLU A 42 -7.98 16.01 -5.74
CA GLU A 42 -7.23 16.18 -4.48
C GLU A 42 -7.17 14.86 -3.70
N PHE A 43 -8.21 14.02 -3.80
CA PHE A 43 -8.33 12.74 -3.09
C PHE A 43 -9.02 11.68 -3.93
N HIS A 44 -8.51 10.45 -3.93
CA HIS A 44 -9.13 9.30 -4.60
C HIS A 44 -9.00 8.01 -3.79
N SER A 45 -10.05 7.18 -3.81
CA SER A 45 -10.07 5.84 -3.21
C SER A 45 -10.36 4.78 -4.27
N GLY A 46 -9.46 3.82 -4.43
CA GLY A 46 -9.48 2.87 -5.54
C GLY A 46 -10.63 1.87 -5.49
N GLY A 47 -10.91 1.30 -4.31
CA GLY A 47 -11.97 0.30 -4.19
C GLY A 47 -13.37 0.88 -4.33
N THR A 48 -13.59 2.12 -3.86
CA THR A 48 -14.87 2.83 -3.99
C THR A 48 -15.14 3.30 -5.40
N LEU A 49 -14.09 3.67 -6.16
CA LEU A 49 -14.20 4.12 -7.55
C LEU A 49 -15.06 3.17 -8.40
N ILE A 50 -14.81 1.87 -8.25
CA ILE A 50 -15.49 0.84 -9.04
C ILE A 50 -16.84 0.50 -8.42
N TRP A 51 -16.93 0.34 -7.10
CA TRP A 51 -18.02 -0.41 -6.47
C TRP A 51 -19.04 0.42 -5.68
N ALA A 52 -18.72 1.64 -5.27
CA ALA A 52 -19.61 2.43 -4.40
C ALA A 52 -20.92 2.80 -5.13
N GLY A 53 -22.05 2.26 -4.70
CA GLY A 53 -23.37 2.53 -5.29
C GLY A 53 -23.74 1.59 -6.45
N MET A 54 -22.95 0.55 -6.70
CA MET A 54 -23.27 -0.49 -7.70
C MET A 54 -24.23 -1.56 -7.17
N ASP A 55 -24.49 -1.58 -5.85
CA ASP A 55 -25.51 -2.41 -5.22
C ASP A 55 -26.92 -2.11 -5.74
N ALA A 56 -27.18 -0.85 -6.14
CA ALA A 56 -28.42 -0.47 -6.83
C ALA A 56 -28.62 -1.18 -8.18
N LEU A 57 -27.56 -1.75 -8.76
CA LEU A 57 -27.57 -2.54 -9.99
C LEU A 57 -27.44 -4.05 -9.71
N GLY A 58 -27.61 -4.49 -8.46
CA GLY A 58 -27.43 -5.89 -8.04
C GLY A 58 -25.97 -6.34 -7.94
N MET A 59 -25.01 -5.42 -8.10
CA MET A 59 -23.58 -5.74 -8.06
C MET A 59 -23.02 -5.50 -6.65
N ASN A 60 -23.25 -6.47 -5.77
CA ASN A 60 -22.74 -6.47 -4.40
C ASN A 60 -21.24 -6.79 -4.35
N ALA A 61 -20.39 -5.77 -4.39
CA ALA A 61 -18.94 -5.89 -4.39
C ALA A 61 -18.27 -5.14 -3.24
N LEU A 62 -17.03 -5.52 -2.95
CA LEU A 62 -16.28 -5.09 -1.78
C LEU A 62 -15.52 -3.79 -2.07
N MET A 63 -15.70 -2.79 -1.22
CA MET A 63 -14.99 -1.51 -1.32
C MET A 63 -13.60 -1.56 -0.67
N SER A 64 -13.43 -2.32 0.43
CA SER A 64 -12.10 -2.64 0.97
C SER A 64 -11.34 -3.57 0.02
N LYS A 65 -10.01 -3.41 -0.07
CA LYS A 65 -9.18 -4.18 -1.02
C LYS A 65 -8.10 -5.02 -0.37
N CYS A 66 -7.90 -4.88 0.93
CA CYS A 66 -6.76 -5.44 1.64
C CYS A 66 -7.25 -6.22 2.85
N PHE A 67 -6.85 -7.48 2.94
CA PHE A 67 -7.28 -8.42 3.99
C PHE A 67 -6.11 -9.31 4.40
N VAL A 68 -6.11 -9.77 5.65
CA VAL A 68 -5.23 -10.86 6.12
C VAL A 68 -6.11 -11.97 6.69
N LEU A 69 -5.80 -13.22 6.35
CA LEU A 69 -6.51 -14.40 6.84
C LEU A 69 -5.50 -15.35 7.52
N PRO A 70 -5.84 -15.92 8.70
CA PRO A 70 -4.96 -16.86 9.39
C PRO A 70 -4.97 -18.22 8.69
N VAL A 71 -3.85 -18.95 8.77
CA VAL A 71 -3.76 -20.35 8.29
C VAL A 71 -3.39 -21.21 9.49
N GLU A 72 -4.35 -22.01 9.97
CA GLU A 72 -4.15 -22.91 11.10
C GLU A 72 -3.59 -24.27 10.64
N ASP A 73 -2.76 -24.93 11.46
CA ASP A 73 -2.13 -26.22 11.16
C ASP A 73 -3.08 -27.42 11.31
N SER A 74 -4.15 -27.40 10.51
CA SER A 74 -5.09 -28.50 10.37
C SER A 74 -5.69 -28.50 8.96
N ILE A 75 -6.14 -29.66 8.48
CA ILE A 75 -6.80 -29.74 7.15
C ILE A 75 -8.05 -28.83 7.12
N ASP A 76 -8.86 -28.84 8.17
CA ASP A 76 -10.04 -27.97 8.25
C ASP A 76 -9.67 -26.49 8.25
N GLY A 77 -8.65 -26.10 9.04
CA GLY A 77 -8.14 -24.73 9.09
C GLY A 77 -7.60 -24.24 7.74
N ILE A 78 -6.77 -25.05 7.08
CA ILE A 78 -6.20 -24.73 5.76
C ILE A 78 -7.32 -24.55 4.73
N PHE A 79 -8.20 -25.53 4.56
CA PHE A 79 -9.19 -25.48 3.48
C PHE A 79 -10.37 -24.54 3.79
N SER A 80 -10.70 -24.29 5.06
CA SER A 80 -11.67 -23.26 5.43
C SER A 80 -11.16 -21.85 5.16
N THR A 81 -9.87 -21.58 5.42
CA THR A 81 -9.24 -20.32 5.02
C THR A 81 -9.17 -20.18 3.51
N LEU A 82 -8.85 -21.25 2.77
CA LEU A 82 -8.90 -21.23 1.30
C LEU A 82 -10.30 -20.87 0.77
N LYS A 83 -11.35 -21.45 1.35
CA LYS A 83 -12.73 -21.10 0.98
C LYS A 83 -13.01 -19.60 1.21
N LYS A 84 -12.69 -19.08 2.39
CA LYS A 84 -12.84 -17.65 2.73
C LYS A 84 -12.03 -16.75 1.78
N ASN A 85 -10.82 -17.18 1.41
CA ASN A 85 -10.00 -16.48 0.43
C ASN A 85 -10.72 -16.34 -0.93
N ILE A 86 -11.28 -17.42 -1.45
CA ILE A 86 -12.04 -17.41 -2.72
C ILE A 86 -13.24 -16.45 -2.63
N GLU A 87 -13.95 -16.42 -1.50
CA GLU A 87 -15.07 -15.49 -1.29
C GLU A 87 -14.62 -14.01 -1.31
N VAL A 88 -13.42 -13.70 -0.79
CA VAL A 88 -12.83 -12.36 -0.85
C VAL A 88 -12.36 -12.01 -2.27
N LEU A 89 -11.63 -12.91 -2.94
CA LEU A 89 -11.09 -12.71 -4.28
C LEU A 89 -12.21 -12.49 -5.31
N THR A 90 -13.29 -13.25 -5.24
CA THR A 90 -14.45 -13.12 -6.15
C THR A 90 -15.22 -11.81 -5.98
N LYS A 91 -15.11 -11.15 -4.81
CA LYS A 91 -15.59 -9.78 -4.57
C LYS A 91 -14.54 -8.70 -4.88
N GLY A 92 -13.36 -9.09 -5.34
CA GLY A 92 -12.29 -8.20 -5.81
C GLY A 92 -11.45 -7.60 -4.68
N GLY A 93 -11.30 -8.31 -3.56
CA GLY A 93 -10.31 -8.01 -2.52
C GLY A 93 -9.08 -8.90 -2.65
N GLY A 94 -7.90 -8.40 -2.28
CA GLY A 94 -6.67 -9.18 -2.20
C GLY A 94 -6.34 -9.58 -0.76
N THR A 95 -5.74 -10.75 -0.59
CA THR A 95 -5.56 -11.41 0.71
C THR A 95 -4.09 -11.66 1.03
N GLY A 96 -3.78 -11.71 2.32
CA GLY A 96 -2.46 -12.04 2.83
C GLY A 96 -2.52 -13.18 3.84
N PHE A 97 -1.45 -13.97 3.88
CA PHE A 97 -1.33 -15.16 4.72
C PHE A 97 0.08 -15.26 5.30
N ASN A 98 0.18 -15.79 6.52
CA ASN A 98 1.44 -16.32 7.03
C ASN A 98 1.29 -17.84 7.17
N PHE A 99 2.12 -18.60 6.46
CA PHE A 99 2.09 -20.06 6.44
C PHE A 99 3.01 -20.68 7.50
N SER A 100 3.67 -19.88 8.35
CA SER A 100 4.67 -20.36 9.32
C SER A 100 4.09 -21.19 10.47
N HIS A 101 2.77 -21.18 10.64
CA HIS A 101 2.10 -22.06 11.60
C HIS A 101 1.98 -23.49 11.09
N ILE A 102 2.06 -23.71 9.77
CA ILE A 102 1.95 -25.04 9.17
C ILE A 102 3.23 -25.83 9.44
N ARG A 103 3.08 -27.05 9.96
CA ARG A 103 4.22 -27.95 10.22
C ARG A 103 5.05 -28.22 8.97
N SER A 104 6.33 -28.49 9.15
CA SER A 104 7.24 -28.71 8.02
C SER A 104 6.97 -29.99 7.24
N THR A 105 7.48 -30.04 6.01
CA THR A 105 7.39 -31.25 5.16
C THR A 105 7.97 -32.46 5.89
N TYR A 106 7.27 -33.59 5.78
CA TYR A 106 7.59 -34.85 6.46
C TYR A 106 7.41 -34.89 7.97
N SER A 107 6.94 -33.80 8.61
CA SER A 107 6.48 -33.85 10.00
C SER A 107 5.29 -34.80 10.15
N ARG A 108 5.20 -35.49 11.29
CA ARG A 108 4.21 -36.54 11.53
C ARG A 108 2.80 -35.96 11.62
N VAL A 109 1.85 -36.58 10.91
CA VAL A 109 0.41 -36.34 11.08
C VAL A 109 -0.12 -37.36 12.09
N THR A 110 -0.54 -36.90 13.26
CA THR A 110 -0.89 -37.76 14.40
C THR A 110 -2.09 -38.68 14.13
N THR A 111 -3.07 -38.21 13.37
CA THR A 111 -4.32 -38.93 13.10
C THR A 111 -4.18 -40.05 12.07
N THR A 112 -3.34 -39.86 11.05
CA THR A 112 -3.15 -40.83 9.95
C THR A 112 -1.85 -41.63 10.06
N GLY A 113 -0.85 -41.11 10.79
CA GLY A 113 0.51 -41.66 10.82
C GLY A 113 1.36 -41.28 9.60
N GLU A 114 0.77 -40.57 8.63
CA GLU A 114 1.42 -40.13 7.40
C GLU A 114 2.33 -38.91 7.60
N LYS A 115 3.04 -38.56 6.52
CA LYS A 115 3.93 -37.40 6.44
C LYS A 115 3.20 -36.15 5.94
N ALA A 116 3.43 -35.02 6.59
CA ALA A 116 2.88 -33.73 6.17
C ALA A 116 3.49 -33.25 4.86
N ALA A 117 2.68 -32.54 4.05
CA ALA A 117 3.14 -31.92 2.80
C ALA A 117 4.05 -30.71 3.04
N GLY A 118 3.78 -29.94 4.10
CA GLY A 118 4.48 -28.69 4.41
C GLY A 118 3.83 -27.44 3.78
N PRO A 119 4.25 -26.23 4.20
CA PRO A 119 3.61 -24.97 3.82
C PRO A 119 3.67 -24.67 2.31
N VAL A 120 4.78 -24.99 1.64
CA VAL A 120 4.98 -24.65 0.22
C VAL A 120 4.00 -25.38 -0.69
N GLU A 121 3.69 -26.65 -0.43
CA GLU A 121 2.72 -27.41 -1.22
C GLU A 121 1.26 -26.93 -1.00
N TYR A 122 0.92 -26.51 0.22
CA TYR A 122 -0.37 -25.86 0.46
C TYR A 122 -0.46 -24.49 -0.22
N LEU A 123 0.62 -23.71 -0.23
CA LEU A 123 0.68 -22.46 -1.00
C LEU A 123 0.47 -22.71 -2.51
N LYS A 124 1.11 -23.74 -3.10
CA LYS A 124 0.86 -24.14 -4.49
C LYS A 124 -0.60 -24.54 -4.71
N THR A 125 -1.24 -25.18 -3.73
CA THR A 125 -2.68 -25.50 -3.77
C THR A 125 -3.54 -24.24 -3.79
N TYR A 126 -3.20 -23.24 -2.96
CA TYR A 126 -3.87 -21.94 -2.95
C TYR A 126 -3.70 -21.20 -4.29
N ASN A 127 -2.52 -21.24 -4.90
CA ASN A 127 -2.28 -20.68 -6.23
C ASN A 127 -3.16 -21.35 -7.29
N ARG A 128 -3.17 -22.69 -7.32
CA ARG A 128 -3.99 -23.48 -8.27
C ARG A 128 -5.49 -23.22 -8.12
N ALA A 129 -5.97 -23.04 -6.90
CA ALA A 129 -7.36 -22.63 -6.68
C ALA A 129 -7.64 -21.26 -7.30
N GLN A 130 -6.69 -20.32 -7.21
CA GLN A 130 -6.81 -18.98 -7.77
C GLN A 130 -6.69 -18.95 -9.30
N ASP A 131 -5.99 -19.90 -9.94
CA ASP A 131 -5.95 -20.06 -11.41
C ASP A 131 -7.36 -20.23 -12.00
N THR A 132 -8.28 -20.83 -11.23
CA THR A 132 -9.67 -21.06 -11.67
C THR A 132 -10.54 -19.79 -11.59
N LEU A 133 -10.03 -18.72 -10.98
CA LEU A 133 -10.75 -17.49 -10.75
C LEU A 133 -10.34 -16.42 -11.77
N THR A 134 -11.32 -15.92 -12.51
CA THR A 134 -11.19 -14.64 -13.21
C THR A 134 -11.80 -13.56 -12.33
N GLY A 135 -10.99 -12.59 -11.88
CA GLY A 135 -11.52 -11.51 -11.05
C GLY A 135 -12.56 -10.68 -11.81
N ARG A 136 -13.55 -10.15 -11.08
CA ARG A 136 -14.62 -9.33 -11.67
C ARG A 136 -14.02 -8.11 -12.40
N GLY A 137 -14.42 -7.91 -13.66
CA GLY A 137 -13.90 -6.84 -14.52
C GLY A 137 -12.62 -7.20 -15.29
N GLY A 138 -12.24 -8.48 -15.37
CA GLY A 138 -11.09 -8.94 -16.16
C GLY A 138 -9.73 -8.74 -15.48
N ARG A 139 -9.72 -8.40 -14.19
CA ARG A 139 -8.49 -8.15 -13.41
C ARG A 139 -8.14 -9.40 -12.59
N GLN A 140 -6.92 -9.90 -12.70
CA GLN A 140 -6.41 -10.91 -11.78
C GLN A 140 -6.13 -10.28 -10.41
N MET A 141 -6.57 -10.94 -9.35
CA MET A 141 -6.27 -10.53 -7.98
C MET A 141 -4.92 -11.11 -7.56
N GLY A 142 -4.17 -10.36 -6.76
CA GLY A 142 -2.92 -10.82 -6.16
C GLY A 142 -3.13 -11.15 -4.68
N SER A 143 -2.30 -12.06 -4.18
CA SER A 143 -2.27 -12.49 -2.79
C SER A 143 -0.84 -12.35 -2.23
N MET A 144 -0.68 -12.27 -0.91
CA MET A 144 0.62 -12.31 -0.23
C MET A 144 0.76 -13.62 0.53
N ALA A 145 1.90 -14.29 0.41
CA ALA A 145 2.29 -15.38 1.30
C ALA A 145 3.58 -15.02 2.03
N ILE A 146 3.58 -15.22 3.35
CA ILE A 146 4.75 -15.05 4.20
C ILE A 146 5.14 -16.37 4.83
N LEU A 147 6.46 -16.62 4.88
CA LEU A 147 7.05 -17.69 5.69
C LEU A 147 8.21 -17.11 6.51
N ASN A 148 8.26 -17.43 7.80
CA ASN A 148 9.25 -16.90 8.72
C ASN A 148 10.62 -17.55 8.46
N ILE A 149 11.67 -16.76 8.66
CA ILE A 149 13.06 -17.12 8.36
C ILE A 149 13.59 -18.34 9.14
N ASP A 150 12.95 -18.70 10.25
CA ASP A 150 13.26 -19.86 11.09
C ASP A 150 12.48 -21.13 10.71
N HIS A 151 11.62 -21.09 9.68
CA HIS A 151 10.85 -22.26 9.28
C HIS A 151 11.72 -23.30 8.51
N PRO A 152 11.62 -24.62 8.75
CA PRO A 152 12.44 -25.64 8.07
C PRO A 152 12.31 -25.67 6.54
N ASN A 153 11.15 -25.30 6.00
CA ASN A 153 10.93 -25.18 4.56
C ASN A 153 11.29 -23.78 3.97
N ILE A 154 12.02 -22.93 4.69
CA ILE A 154 12.32 -21.56 4.21
C ILE A 154 13.10 -21.56 2.90
N GLU A 155 14.02 -22.51 2.72
CA GLU A 155 14.80 -22.63 1.49
C GLU A 155 13.94 -22.97 0.28
N ASP A 156 13.02 -23.92 0.42
CA ASP A 156 12.05 -24.29 -0.62
C ASP A 156 11.14 -23.10 -0.96
N PHE A 157 10.76 -22.32 0.05
CA PHE A 157 9.91 -21.14 -0.11
C PHE A 157 10.62 -20.01 -0.87
N ILE A 158 11.91 -19.77 -0.59
CA ILE A 158 12.73 -18.78 -1.32
C ILE A 158 12.83 -19.15 -2.80
N GLU A 159 12.98 -20.44 -3.10
CA GLU A 159 13.10 -20.96 -4.46
C GLU A 159 11.76 -21.09 -5.20
N ALA A 160 10.62 -21.03 -4.50
CA ALA A 160 9.31 -21.37 -5.03
C ALA A 160 8.82 -20.52 -6.21
N LYS A 161 9.44 -19.35 -6.43
CA LYS A 161 9.13 -18.44 -7.55
C LYS A 161 10.15 -18.43 -8.68
N ASP A 162 11.15 -19.31 -8.63
CA ASP A 162 12.09 -19.48 -9.74
C ASP A 162 11.41 -19.95 -11.02
N ASP A 163 10.30 -20.67 -10.89
CA ASP A 163 9.33 -20.90 -11.96
C ASP A 163 8.10 -20.01 -11.74
N PHE A 164 8.01 -18.94 -12.54
CA PHE A 164 6.90 -17.99 -12.49
C PHE A 164 5.51 -18.64 -12.69
N ALA A 165 5.45 -19.83 -13.29
CA ALA A 165 4.19 -20.54 -13.48
C ALA A 165 3.68 -21.22 -12.20
N GLU A 166 4.55 -21.52 -11.22
CA GLU A 166 4.14 -22.22 -9.99
C GLU A 166 3.37 -21.31 -9.03
N LEU A 167 3.76 -20.04 -8.92
CA LEU A 167 3.18 -19.05 -7.99
C LEU A 167 2.84 -17.73 -8.71
N SER A 168 2.04 -17.84 -9.77
CA SER A 168 1.58 -16.73 -10.62
C SER A 168 0.72 -15.68 -9.91
N HIS A 169 0.07 -16.04 -8.80
CA HIS A 169 -0.90 -15.20 -8.12
C HIS A 169 -0.45 -14.64 -6.77
N TYR A 170 0.72 -15.07 -6.28
CA TYR A 170 1.21 -14.73 -4.95
C TYR A 170 2.50 -13.92 -5.03
N ASN A 171 2.52 -12.75 -4.41
CA ASN A 171 3.78 -12.19 -3.93
C ASN A 171 4.23 -13.02 -2.72
N ILE A 172 5.53 -13.25 -2.58
CA ILE A 172 6.08 -13.99 -1.45
C ILE A 172 7.04 -13.09 -0.67
N SER A 173 7.04 -13.20 0.66
CA SER A 173 7.97 -12.44 1.50
C SER A 173 8.45 -13.27 2.67
N VAL A 174 9.72 -13.10 3.02
CA VAL A 174 10.29 -13.76 4.19
C VAL A 174 10.02 -12.92 5.44
N GLY A 175 9.42 -13.54 6.44
CA GLY A 175 9.23 -12.95 7.77
C GLY A 175 10.55 -12.92 8.53
N VAL A 176 11.16 -11.74 8.65
CA VAL A 176 12.49 -11.56 9.25
C VAL A 176 12.38 -10.92 10.64
N SER A 177 12.96 -11.59 11.63
CA SER A 177 13.06 -11.08 13.00
C SER A 177 14.33 -10.25 13.23
N ASN A 178 14.29 -9.35 14.22
CA ASN A 178 15.46 -8.65 14.75
C ASN A 178 16.53 -9.63 15.25
N LYS A 179 16.12 -10.81 15.75
CA LYS A 179 17.06 -11.88 16.16
C LYS A 179 17.86 -12.38 14.96
N PHE A 180 17.21 -12.63 13.82
CA PHE A 180 17.92 -13.03 12.60
C PHE A 180 18.84 -11.93 12.09
N MET A 181 18.40 -10.67 12.09
CA MET A 181 19.25 -9.55 11.65
C MET A 181 20.54 -9.43 12.48
N LYS A 182 20.46 -9.66 13.80
CA LYS A 182 21.65 -9.72 14.67
C LYS A 182 22.55 -10.90 14.35
N ALA A 183 21.97 -12.09 14.12
CA ALA A 183 22.73 -13.26 13.72
C ALA A 183 23.45 -13.04 12.38
N LEU A 184 22.80 -12.36 11.43
CA LEU A 184 23.38 -11.98 10.15
C LEU A 184 24.57 -11.01 10.32
N GLU A 185 24.40 -9.96 11.14
CA GLU A 185 25.46 -8.98 11.42
C GLU A 185 26.69 -9.63 12.06
N ASN A 186 26.48 -10.59 12.97
CA ASN A 186 27.53 -11.31 13.68
C ASN A 186 28.11 -12.51 12.90
N ASN A 187 27.52 -12.87 11.76
CA ASN A 187 27.83 -14.09 11.01
C ASN A 187 27.63 -15.40 11.82
N ASP A 188 26.59 -15.40 12.66
CA ASP A 188 26.18 -16.52 13.51
C ASP A 188 25.46 -17.62 12.73
N ASP A 189 25.34 -18.79 13.36
CA ASP A 189 24.46 -19.88 12.93
C ASP A 189 22.99 -19.53 13.20
N TRP A 190 22.10 -20.17 12.43
CA TRP A 190 20.66 -19.98 12.50
C TRP A 190 19.93 -21.32 12.47
N ASP A 191 19.13 -21.56 13.50
CA ASP A 191 18.34 -22.79 13.64
C ASP A 191 17.00 -22.68 12.90
N LEU A 192 16.68 -23.71 12.12
CA LEU A 192 15.38 -23.90 11.51
C LEU A 192 14.53 -24.81 12.39
N ILE A 193 13.42 -24.29 12.92
CA ILE A 193 12.64 -24.88 14.01
C ILE A 193 11.24 -25.20 13.50
N ASP A 194 10.82 -26.47 13.60
CA ASP A 194 9.47 -26.87 13.20
C ASP A 194 8.43 -26.32 14.19
N PRO A 195 7.34 -25.69 13.70
CA PRO A 195 6.35 -25.03 14.57
C PRO A 195 5.48 -26.03 15.36
N PHE A 196 5.44 -27.31 14.98
CA PHE A 196 4.61 -28.33 15.62
C PHE A 196 5.31 -29.03 16.77
N ASP A 197 6.57 -29.46 16.60
CA ASP A 197 7.32 -30.17 17.66
C ASP A 197 8.42 -29.34 18.33
N HIS A 198 8.63 -28.11 17.84
CA HIS A 198 9.63 -27.15 18.34
C HIS A 198 11.06 -27.69 18.34
N GLN A 199 11.35 -28.71 17.52
CA GLN A 199 12.69 -29.25 17.35
C GLN A 199 13.44 -28.51 16.24
N VAL A 200 14.75 -28.31 16.46
CA VAL A 200 15.67 -27.88 15.40
C VAL A 200 15.78 -29.00 14.37
N LYS A 201 15.36 -28.72 13.13
CA LYS A 201 15.44 -29.65 12.00
C LYS A 201 16.75 -29.54 11.25
N LYS A 202 17.29 -28.32 11.17
CA LYS A 202 18.53 -27.99 10.46
C LYS A 202 19.10 -26.70 11.05
N THR A 203 20.42 -26.59 11.10
CA THR A 203 21.13 -25.34 11.42
C THR A 203 21.91 -24.90 10.18
N VAL A 204 21.83 -23.63 9.81
CA VAL A 204 22.47 -23.03 8.63
C VAL A 204 23.18 -21.74 9.01
N LYS A 205 24.04 -21.19 8.15
CA LYS A 205 24.57 -19.83 8.39
C LYS A 205 23.49 -18.78 8.08
N ALA A 206 23.31 -17.80 8.97
CA ALA A 206 22.40 -16.69 8.71
C ALA A 206 22.74 -15.97 7.39
N LYS A 207 24.05 -15.83 7.11
CA LYS A 207 24.56 -15.26 5.87
C LYS A 207 24.17 -16.05 4.62
N GLU A 208 24.18 -17.38 4.67
CA GLU A 208 23.81 -18.22 3.52
C GLU A 208 22.35 -18.03 3.14
N LEU A 209 21.44 -17.99 4.13
CA LEU A 209 20.02 -17.69 3.88
C LEU A 209 19.83 -16.27 3.31
N TRP A 210 20.56 -15.28 3.84
CA TRP A 210 20.47 -13.90 3.36
C TRP A 210 20.95 -13.76 1.91
N ASP A 211 22.09 -14.38 1.58
CA ASP A 211 22.64 -14.37 0.23
C ASP A 211 21.68 -15.08 -0.74
N LYS A 212 21.02 -16.16 -0.31
CA LYS A 212 19.97 -16.85 -1.08
C LYS A 212 18.76 -15.94 -1.34
N ILE A 213 18.19 -15.33 -0.30
CA ILE A 213 17.07 -14.37 -0.44
C ILE A 213 17.43 -13.29 -1.46
N SER A 214 18.61 -12.70 -1.32
CA SER A 214 19.09 -11.61 -2.19
C SER A 214 19.23 -12.06 -3.65
N ALA A 215 19.78 -13.25 -3.89
CA ALA A 215 19.98 -13.79 -5.23
C ALA A 215 18.64 -14.07 -5.94
N HIS A 216 17.67 -14.65 -5.24
CA HIS A 216 16.35 -14.96 -5.80
C HIS A 216 15.51 -13.68 -6.02
N ALA A 217 15.58 -12.71 -5.10
CA ALA A 217 14.96 -11.40 -5.27
C ALA A 217 15.55 -10.65 -6.47
N TRP A 218 16.87 -10.72 -6.70
CA TRP A 218 17.49 -10.15 -7.90
C TRP A 218 17.02 -10.83 -9.19
N LYS A 219 16.83 -12.15 -9.16
CA LYS A 219 16.40 -12.95 -10.31
C LYS A 219 14.94 -12.71 -10.71
N SER A 220 14.03 -12.59 -9.73
CA SER A 220 12.58 -12.64 -9.97
C SER A 220 11.78 -11.46 -9.43
N GLY A 221 12.36 -10.64 -8.55
CA GLY A 221 11.65 -9.65 -7.74
C GLY A 221 11.12 -10.20 -6.40
N ASP A 222 11.19 -11.51 -6.17
CA ASP A 222 10.73 -12.20 -4.96
C ASP A 222 11.82 -13.17 -4.42
N PRO A 223 11.84 -13.48 -3.11
CA PRO A 223 10.91 -12.97 -2.09
C PRO A 223 11.26 -11.56 -1.61
N GLY A 224 10.23 -10.81 -1.23
CA GLY A 224 10.36 -9.59 -0.43
C GLY A 224 10.73 -9.90 1.03
N LEU A 225 10.83 -8.84 1.83
CA LEU A 225 11.09 -8.94 3.27
C LEU A 225 9.94 -8.32 4.07
N PHE A 226 9.50 -9.03 5.11
CA PHE A 226 8.55 -8.52 6.09
C PHE A 226 9.18 -8.53 7.49
N PHE A 227 9.45 -7.35 8.04
CA PHE A 227 10.08 -7.22 9.37
C PHE A 227 9.04 -7.41 10.49
N ILE A 228 8.83 -8.66 10.88
CA ILE A 228 7.76 -9.07 11.80
C ILE A 228 7.80 -8.34 13.15
N ASP A 229 8.99 -8.16 13.72
CA ASP A 229 9.14 -7.51 15.03
C ASP A 229 8.79 -6.02 14.94
N LYS A 230 9.11 -5.37 13.82
CA LYS A 230 8.80 -3.95 13.63
C LYS A 230 7.30 -3.73 13.41
N ALA A 231 6.65 -4.65 12.69
CA ALA A 231 5.21 -4.64 12.52
C ALA A 231 4.48 -4.83 13.86
N GLU A 232 4.96 -5.75 14.70
CA GLU A 232 4.38 -5.98 16.03
C GLU A 232 4.63 -4.82 17.00
N GLU A 233 5.79 -4.17 16.96
CA GLU A 233 6.07 -2.95 17.76
C GLU A 233 5.07 -1.81 17.46
N ALA A 234 4.58 -1.76 16.23
CA ALA A 234 3.60 -0.80 15.74
C ALA A 234 2.14 -1.26 15.92
N ASN A 235 1.90 -2.46 16.46
CA ASN A 235 0.55 -2.99 16.67
C ASN A 235 -0.22 -2.13 17.68
N THR A 236 -1.30 -1.50 17.25
CA THR A 236 -2.11 -0.62 18.09
C THR A 236 -3.12 -1.39 18.96
N THR A 237 -3.34 -2.67 18.66
CA THR A 237 -4.29 -3.56 19.36
C THR A 237 -3.66 -4.91 19.71
N PRO A 238 -2.53 -4.96 20.45
CA PRO A 238 -1.80 -6.20 20.73
C PRO A 238 -2.61 -7.22 21.54
N ARG A 239 -3.63 -6.77 22.27
CA ARG A 239 -4.56 -7.64 23.03
C ARG A 239 -5.51 -8.43 22.12
N LEU A 240 -5.59 -8.13 20.82
CA LEU A 240 -6.45 -8.83 19.86
C LEU A 240 -5.72 -9.92 19.05
N GLY A 241 -4.39 -9.92 19.05
CA GLY A 241 -3.59 -10.85 18.27
C GLY A 241 -2.27 -10.21 17.83
N ARG A 242 -1.48 -10.99 17.07
CA ARG A 242 -0.21 -10.58 16.50
C ARG A 242 -0.34 -10.22 15.02
N ILE A 243 0.47 -9.27 14.58
CA ILE A 243 0.59 -8.90 13.16
C ILE A 243 1.65 -9.80 12.54
N GLU A 244 1.19 -10.83 11.82
CA GLU A 244 2.07 -11.86 11.26
C GLU A 244 2.10 -11.83 9.73
N ALA A 245 1.20 -11.07 9.08
CA ALA A 245 1.16 -10.95 7.64
C ALA A 245 0.79 -9.53 7.19
N THR A 246 0.99 -9.29 5.90
CA THR A 246 0.48 -8.09 5.21
C THR A 246 -0.52 -8.48 4.14
N ASN A 247 -1.28 -7.51 3.65
CA ASN A 247 -2.00 -7.63 2.38
C ASN A 247 -1.02 -7.81 1.17
N PRO A 248 -1.54 -8.02 -0.06
CA PRO A 248 -0.71 -8.32 -1.25
C PRO A 248 0.44 -7.37 -1.55
N CYS A 249 0.28 -6.09 -1.21
CA CYS A 249 1.22 -5.03 -1.57
C CYS A 249 2.14 -4.60 -0.41
N GLY A 250 2.02 -5.22 0.78
CA GLY A 250 2.92 -5.01 1.91
C GLY A 250 2.60 -3.81 2.82
N GLU A 251 1.73 -2.90 2.39
CA GLU A 251 1.47 -1.62 3.08
C GLU A 251 0.52 -1.75 4.27
N GLN A 252 -0.24 -2.83 4.36
CA GLN A 252 -1.15 -3.12 5.47
C GLN A 252 -0.68 -4.37 6.23
N PRO A 253 0.20 -4.24 7.23
CA PRO A 253 0.37 -5.24 8.25
C PRO A 253 -0.93 -5.34 9.06
N LEU A 254 -1.62 -6.47 9.01
CA LEU A 254 -2.96 -6.62 9.59
C LEU A 254 -3.02 -7.83 10.53
N LEU A 255 -3.90 -7.75 11.53
CA LEU A 255 -4.29 -8.89 12.35
C LEU A 255 -5.15 -9.87 11.52
N PRO A 256 -5.28 -11.13 11.96
CA PRO A 256 -6.22 -12.07 11.37
C PRO A 256 -7.62 -11.49 11.21
N TYR A 257 -8.19 -11.64 10.01
CA TYR A 257 -9.49 -11.14 9.58
C TYR A 257 -9.65 -9.61 9.54
N GLU A 258 -8.63 -8.82 9.86
CA GLU A 258 -8.71 -7.37 9.63
C GLU A 258 -8.75 -7.04 8.14
N SER A 259 -9.40 -5.92 7.83
CA SER A 259 -9.35 -5.29 6.53
C SER A 259 -8.99 -3.82 6.64
N CYS A 260 -8.61 -3.23 5.51
CA CYS A 260 -8.34 -1.79 5.43
C CYS A 260 -8.97 -1.15 4.20
N ASN A 261 -9.48 0.07 4.41
CA ASN A 261 -9.98 0.96 3.37
C ASN A 261 -8.90 1.98 3.01
N LEU A 262 -8.54 2.02 1.73
CA LEU A 262 -7.44 2.85 1.24
C LEU A 262 -7.94 4.08 0.48
N GLY A 263 -7.36 5.24 0.77
CA GLY A 263 -7.58 6.48 0.03
C GLY A 263 -6.29 7.28 -0.04
N ASN A 264 -6.10 8.07 -1.09
CA ASN A 264 -4.83 8.72 -1.36
C ASN A 264 -5.02 10.20 -1.71
N ILE A 265 -4.25 11.05 -1.03
CA ILE A 265 -4.18 12.49 -1.28
C ILE A 265 -3.17 12.75 -2.40
N ASN A 266 -3.56 13.52 -3.42
CA ASN A 266 -2.66 13.97 -4.49
C ASN A 266 -1.86 15.19 -4.03
N LEU A 267 -0.63 15.00 -3.55
CA LEU A 267 0.19 16.09 -2.99
C LEU A 267 0.50 17.20 -4.00
N SER A 268 0.59 16.85 -5.29
CA SER A 268 0.79 17.81 -6.38
C SER A 268 -0.33 18.85 -6.50
N ALA A 269 -1.55 18.52 -6.05
CA ALA A 269 -2.70 19.43 -6.09
C ALA A 269 -2.61 20.57 -5.06
N PHE A 270 -1.75 20.43 -4.04
CA PHE A 270 -1.60 21.41 -2.96
C PHE A 270 -0.42 22.35 -3.16
N VAL A 271 0.37 22.16 -4.22
CA VAL A 271 1.43 23.11 -4.60
C VAL A 271 0.80 24.30 -5.32
N MET A 272 1.06 25.50 -4.80
CA MET A 272 0.65 26.77 -5.38
C MET A 272 1.61 27.17 -6.49
N GLY A 273 1.09 27.25 -7.73
CA GLY A 273 1.87 27.62 -8.90
C GLY A 273 2.85 26.55 -9.38
N PHE A 274 3.92 26.98 -10.03
CA PHE A 274 5.04 26.12 -10.41
C PHE A 274 6.36 26.80 -10.03
N PRO A 275 6.72 26.79 -8.71
CA PRO A 275 7.85 27.55 -8.18
C PRO A 275 9.18 27.32 -8.90
N PHE A 276 9.45 26.09 -9.35
CA PHE A 276 10.66 25.79 -10.13
C PHE A 276 10.73 26.58 -11.44
N ILE A 277 9.63 26.67 -12.19
CA ILE A 277 9.55 27.44 -13.44
C ILE A 277 9.64 28.94 -13.14
N GLU A 278 8.91 29.41 -12.13
CA GLU A 278 8.83 30.82 -11.76
C GLU A 278 10.18 31.38 -11.28
N LYS A 279 10.90 30.60 -10.46
CA LYS A 279 12.19 31.01 -9.89
C LYS A 279 13.40 30.63 -10.73
N ARG A 280 13.25 29.65 -11.64
CA ARG A 280 14.35 29.08 -12.44
C ARG A 280 15.55 28.62 -11.60
N LYS A 281 15.29 28.10 -10.40
CA LYS A 281 16.31 27.53 -9.51
C LYS A 281 15.72 26.40 -8.66
N LEU A 282 16.58 25.51 -8.20
CA LEU A 282 16.23 24.60 -7.12
C LEU A 282 16.04 25.38 -5.81
N ILE A 283 15.20 24.87 -4.92
CA ILE A 283 14.90 25.51 -3.63
C ILE A 283 15.11 24.54 -2.47
N THR A 284 15.24 25.09 -1.27
CA THR A 284 15.30 24.31 -0.03
C THR A 284 13.91 23.80 0.40
N ALA A 285 13.86 22.77 1.25
CA ALA A 285 12.61 22.32 1.84
C ALA A 285 11.89 23.45 2.60
N HIS A 286 12.65 24.32 3.28
CA HIS A 286 12.09 25.46 4.01
C HIS A 286 11.44 26.51 3.09
N GLU A 287 12.10 26.87 1.99
CA GLU A 287 11.50 27.76 0.98
C GLU A 287 10.24 27.14 0.37
N ALA A 288 10.23 25.82 0.16
CA ALA A 288 9.11 25.09 -0.41
C ALA A 288 7.84 25.13 0.45
N GLU A 289 7.96 25.24 1.78
CA GLU A 289 6.82 25.29 2.69
C GLU A 289 5.84 26.42 2.37
N SER A 290 6.33 27.57 1.90
CA SER A 290 5.51 28.73 1.51
C SER A 290 4.67 28.52 0.24
N TYR A 291 4.96 27.46 -0.52
CA TYR A 291 4.27 27.10 -1.76
C TYR A 291 3.29 25.94 -1.57
N ILE A 292 3.12 25.44 -0.35
CA ILE A 292 2.18 24.37 -0.03
C ILE A 292 0.96 24.97 0.66
N ASN A 293 -0.23 24.67 0.15
CA ASN A 293 -1.49 25.04 0.79
C ASN A 293 -1.81 24.08 1.94
N TRP A 294 -1.19 24.32 3.09
CA TRP A 294 -1.35 23.51 4.30
C TRP A 294 -2.78 23.46 4.82
N ASP A 295 -3.52 24.58 4.73
CA ASP A 295 -4.91 24.64 5.20
C ASP A 295 -5.81 23.72 4.38
N ARG A 296 -5.68 23.77 3.05
CA ARG A 296 -6.44 22.86 2.17
C ARG A 296 -5.98 21.41 2.34
N LEU A 297 -4.68 21.17 2.56
CA LEU A 297 -4.16 19.82 2.83
C LEU A 297 -4.76 19.23 4.11
N ARG A 298 -4.90 20.03 5.18
CA ARG A 298 -5.58 19.62 6.42
C ARG A 298 -7.03 19.27 6.14
N GLU A 299 -7.78 20.16 5.49
CA GLU A 299 -9.18 19.94 5.19
C GLU A 299 -9.41 18.65 4.38
N VAL A 300 -8.61 18.41 3.34
CA VAL A 300 -8.72 17.19 2.53
C VAL A 300 -8.31 15.95 3.32
N THR A 301 -7.34 16.07 4.25
CA THR A 301 -6.96 14.97 5.14
C THR A 301 -8.13 14.57 6.05
N GLU A 302 -8.81 15.55 6.65
CA GLU A 302 -9.98 15.35 7.52
C GLU A 302 -11.16 14.73 6.75
N ILE A 303 -11.45 15.27 5.56
CA ILE A 303 -12.46 14.72 4.65
C ILE A 303 -12.11 13.27 4.27
N GLY A 304 -10.84 13.00 3.96
CA GLY A 304 -10.34 11.65 3.64
C GLY A 304 -10.54 10.66 4.78
N VAL A 305 -10.24 11.06 6.02
CA VAL A 305 -10.49 10.22 7.21
C VAL A 305 -11.98 9.91 7.37
N ARG A 306 -12.87 10.91 7.29
CA ARG A 306 -14.33 10.66 7.35
C ARG A 306 -14.80 9.74 6.23
N PHE A 307 -14.30 9.98 5.01
CA PHE A 307 -14.66 9.18 3.84
C PHE A 307 -14.30 7.70 4.07
N LEU A 308 -13.08 7.42 4.52
CA LEU A 308 -12.61 6.06 4.77
C LEU A 308 -13.30 5.39 5.96
N ASP A 309 -13.60 6.14 7.03
CA ASP A 309 -14.38 5.61 8.16
C ASP A 309 -15.80 5.23 7.72
N ASN A 310 -16.43 6.06 6.88
CA ASN A 310 -17.77 5.80 6.38
C ASN A 310 -17.83 4.55 5.49
N ILE A 311 -16.77 4.24 4.73
CA ILE A 311 -16.72 2.99 3.95
C ILE A 311 -16.97 1.79 4.84
N ILE A 312 -16.41 1.76 6.06
CA ILE A 312 -16.55 0.62 7.00
C ILE A 312 -18.03 0.28 7.21
N ASP A 313 -18.88 1.29 7.30
CA ASP A 313 -20.29 1.17 7.63
C ASP A 313 -21.18 0.82 6.44
N VAL A 314 -20.79 1.18 5.21
CA VAL A 314 -21.58 0.93 3.99
C VAL A 314 -21.03 -0.22 3.12
N ASN A 315 -19.90 -0.81 3.51
CA ASN A 315 -19.29 -1.93 2.81
C ASN A 315 -20.06 -3.25 2.99
N ASN A 316 -19.84 -4.19 2.07
CA ASN A 316 -20.47 -5.51 2.04
C ASN A 316 -19.40 -6.61 2.14
N TYR A 317 -19.17 -7.09 3.36
CA TYR A 317 -18.15 -8.10 3.65
C TYR A 317 -18.63 -9.51 3.25
N PRO A 318 -17.79 -10.32 2.57
CA PRO A 318 -18.15 -11.71 2.23
C PRO A 318 -18.13 -12.67 3.41
N VAL A 319 -17.32 -12.38 4.43
CA VAL A 319 -16.99 -13.27 5.53
C VAL A 319 -17.32 -12.55 6.83
N ALA A 320 -18.07 -13.20 7.73
CA ALA A 320 -18.57 -12.59 8.96
C ALA A 320 -17.43 -12.18 9.90
N GLU A 321 -16.40 -13.02 10.03
CA GLU A 321 -15.23 -12.74 10.86
C GLU A 321 -14.49 -11.48 10.39
N ILE A 322 -14.47 -11.23 9.06
CA ILE A 322 -13.88 -10.01 8.50
C ILE A 322 -14.73 -8.79 8.86
N GLU A 323 -16.06 -8.90 8.76
CA GLU A 323 -16.97 -7.81 9.13
C GLU A 323 -16.81 -7.43 10.61
N ASP A 324 -16.83 -8.43 11.49
CA ASP A 324 -16.71 -8.25 12.92
C ASP A 324 -15.37 -7.61 13.29
N MET A 325 -14.26 -8.15 12.76
CA MET A 325 -12.93 -7.63 13.06
C MET A 325 -12.72 -6.23 12.47
N THR A 326 -13.21 -5.96 11.27
CA THR A 326 -13.12 -4.63 10.65
C THR A 326 -13.91 -3.59 11.44
N LYS A 327 -15.12 -3.91 11.88
CA LYS A 327 -15.92 -3.00 12.71
C LYS A 327 -15.34 -2.81 14.11
N LYS A 328 -14.68 -3.83 14.65
CA LYS A 328 -14.05 -3.81 15.98
C LYS A 328 -12.82 -2.90 16.04
N THR A 329 -12.04 -2.85 14.98
CA THR A 329 -10.74 -2.14 14.91
C THR A 329 -10.82 -0.84 14.12
N ARG A 330 -11.74 -0.77 13.15
CA ARG A 330 -12.01 0.38 12.28
C ARG A 330 -10.76 0.93 11.58
N ASN A 331 -9.89 0.05 11.11
CA ASN A 331 -8.69 0.43 10.37
C ASN A 331 -9.02 1.20 9.08
N ILE A 332 -8.30 2.30 8.87
CA ILE A 332 -8.27 3.02 7.59
C ILE A 332 -6.83 3.29 7.19
N GLY A 333 -6.61 3.47 5.90
CA GLY A 333 -5.30 3.74 5.32
C GLY A 333 -5.37 4.95 4.41
N LEU A 334 -5.19 6.14 5.00
CA LEU A 334 -5.02 7.37 4.26
C LEU A 334 -3.54 7.53 3.85
N GLY A 335 -3.29 7.48 2.56
CA GLY A 335 -1.96 7.66 1.97
C GLY A 335 -1.87 8.86 1.05
N VAL A 336 -0.80 8.86 0.26
CA VAL A 336 -0.49 9.94 -0.68
C VAL A 336 -0.11 9.40 -2.05
N MET A 337 -0.25 10.26 -3.05
CA MET A 337 0.31 10.10 -4.39
C MET A 337 0.85 11.43 -4.90
N GLY A 338 1.57 11.42 -6.02
CA GLY A 338 2.10 12.64 -6.63
C GLY A 338 3.25 13.27 -5.84
N VAL A 339 4.04 12.47 -5.09
CA VAL A 339 5.23 12.99 -4.38
C VAL A 339 6.27 13.51 -5.37
N ALA A 340 6.62 12.74 -6.40
CA ALA A 340 7.55 13.18 -7.44
C ALA A 340 7.06 14.49 -8.09
N ASP A 341 5.77 14.57 -8.42
CA ASP A 341 5.16 15.75 -9.02
C ASP A 341 5.23 16.99 -8.12
N MET A 342 4.96 16.81 -6.82
CA MET A 342 5.10 17.86 -5.81
C MET A 342 6.55 18.37 -5.77
N LEU A 343 7.51 17.46 -5.67
CA LEU A 343 8.94 17.78 -5.62
C LEU A 343 9.41 18.50 -6.89
N ILE A 344 8.96 18.04 -8.07
CA ILE A 344 9.25 18.68 -9.36
C ILE A 344 8.69 20.10 -9.42
N LYS A 345 7.41 20.30 -9.04
CA LYS A 345 6.80 21.63 -9.03
C LYS A 345 7.56 22.61 -8.15
N LEU A 346 7.97 22.14 -6.97
CA LEU A 346 8.72 22.93 -6.00
C LEU A 346 10.16 23.19 -6.45
N GLY A 347 10.76 22.30 -7.24
CA GLY A 347 12.17 22.40 -7.64
C GLY A 347 13.10 21.74 -6.63
N ILE A 348 12.67 20.61 -6.06
CA ILE A 348 13.46 19.79 -5.15
C ILE A 348 13.77 18.45 -5.84
N PRO A 349 15.03 18.12 -6.10
CA PRO A 349 15.41 16.82 -6.65
C PRO A 349 15.00 15.69 -5.71
N TYR A 350 14.39 14.63 -6.25
CA TYR A 350 14.03 13.44 -5.46
C TYR A 350 15.25 12.83 -4.75
N GLU A 351 16.39 12.83 -5.43
CA GLU A 351 17.69 12.42 -4.89
C GLU A 351 18.38 13.56 -4.13
N SER A 352 17.77 14.02 -3.04
CA SER A 352 18.34 15.06 -2.17
C SER A 352 17.91 14.91 -0.70
N GLU A 353 18.68 15.53 0.20
CA GLU A 353 18.29 15.67 1.62
C GLU A 353 17.05 16.56 1.79
N GLU A 354 16.85 17.52 0.89
CA GLU A 354 15.70 18.42 0.94
C GLU A 354 14.40 17.68 0.63
N ALA A 355 14.43 16.69 -0.28
CA ALA A 355 13.29 15.80 -0.50
C ALA A 355 12.95 15.01 0.78
N LEU A 356 13.94 14.45 1.47
CA LEU A 356 13.72 13.72 2.72
C LEU A 356 13.08 14.60 3.79
N LYS A 357 13.62 15.80 4.03
CA LYS A 357 13.09 16.76 5.02
C LYS A 357 11.65 17.15 4.71
N LEU A 358 11.35 17.46 3.45
CA LEU A 358 9.99 17.86 3.07
C LEU A 358 9.01 16.68 3.17
N SER A 359 9.41 15.49 2.72
CA SER A 359 8.61 14.27 2.83
C SER A 359 8.26 13.94 4.28
N GLU A 360 9.24 14.02 5.19
CA GLU A 360 9.00 13.87 6.64
C GLU A 360 7.99 14.89 7.15
N LYS A 361 8.17 16.16 6.81
CA LYS A 361 7.30 17.26 7.25
C LYS A 361 5.86 17.11 6.76
N VAL A 362 5.69 16.77 5.48
CA VAL A 362 4.37 16.58 4.86
C VAL A 362 3.67 15.36 5.47
N MET A 363 4.37 14.23 5.62
CA MET A 363 3.74 13.03 6.19
C MET A 363 3.42 13.20 7.68
N GLN A 364 4.29 13.86 8.44
CA GLN A 364 4.01 14.25 9.82
C GLN A 364 2.72 15.07 9.92
N PHE A 365 2.58 16.10 9.09
CA PHE A 365 1.40 16.97 9.08
C PHE A 365 0.12 16.18 8.78
N ILE A 366 0.15 15.29 7.79
CA ILE A 366 -0.98 14.45 7.42
C ILE A 366 -1.33 13.48 8.56
N GLN A 367 -0.34 12.83 9.17
CA GLN A 367 -0.58 11.91 10.28
C GLN A 367 -1.20 12.61 11.49
N GLU A 368 -0.67 13.78 11.87
CA GLU A 368 -1.20 14.58 12.97
C GLU A 368 -2.63 15.03 12.70
N ALA A 369 -2.92 15.56 11.51
CA ALA A 369 -4.27 15.94 11.11
C ALA A 369 -5.23 14.74 11.11
N ALA A 370 -4.80 13.60 10.56
CA ALA A 370 -5.62 12.40 10.50
C ALA A 370 -5.95 11.82 11.90
N ARG A 371 -4.95 11.78 12.80
CA ARG A 371 -5.14 11.31 14.18
C ARG A 371 -6.03 12.25 14.97
N ASN A 372 -5.80 13.56 14.88
CA ASN A 372 -6.63 14.55 15.57
C ASN A 372 -8.08 14.48 15.09
N TYR A 373 -8.31 14.33 13.79
CA TYR A 373 -9.66 14.20 13.26
C TYR A 373 -10.32 12.86 13.60
N SER A 374 -9.54 11.77 13.70
CA SER A 374 -10.05 10.49 14.21
C SER A 374 -10.48 10.59 15.67
N GLU A 375 -9.79 11.38 16.50
CA GLU A 375 -10.23 11.70 17.87
C GLU A 375 -11.55 12.49 17.88
N GLU A 376 -11.70 13.51 17.02
CA GLU A 376 -12.96 14.25 16.88
C GLU A 376 -14.12 13.35 16.39
N LEU A 377 -13.88 12.47 15.42
CA LEU A 377 -14.86 11.46 15.02
C LEU A 377 -15.17 10.48 16.16
N GLY A 378 -14.21 10.20 17.04
CA GLY A 378 -14.41 9.37 18.22
C GLY A 378 -15.34 10.02 19.23
N LYS A 379 -15.30 11.34 19.36
CA LYS A 379 -16.25 12.13 20.16
C LYS A 379 -17.64 12.17 19.51
N GLU A 380 -17.69 12.34 18.19
CA GLU A 380 -18.94 12.45 17.42
C GLU A 380 -19.68 11.11 17.29
N LYS A 381 -18.97 10.04 16.92
CA LYS A 381 -19.56 8.74 16.51
C LYS A 381 -19.26 7.60 17.50
N GLY A 382 -18.52 7.89 18.56
CA GLY A 382 -17.96 6.90 19.49
C GLY A 382 -16.62 6.34 19.00
N SER A 383 -15.75 5.99 19.96
CA SER A 383 -14.47 5.35 19.68
C SER A 383 -14.65 3.98 19.01
N PHE A 384 -13.61 3.46 18.34
CA PHE A 384 -13.65 2.09 17.84
C PHE A 384 -13.86 1.09 18.99
N PRO A 385 -14.60 -0.02 18.78
CA PRO A 385 -14.99 -0.93 19.87
C PRO A 385 -13.83 -1.50 20.70
N ALA A 386 -12.64 -1.71 20.11
CA ALA A 386 -11.45 -2.19 20.82
C ALA A 386 -10.60 -1.08 21.46
N PHE A 387 -11.09 0.15 21.57
CA PHE A 387 -10.30 1.29 22.03
C PHE A 387 -9.74 1.13 23.45
N GLU A 388 -10.56 0.68 24.41
CA GLU A 388 -10.10 0.48 25.80
C GLU A 388 -9.02 -0.60 25.91
N SER A 389 -9.01 -1.58 24.99
CA SER A 389 -7.98 -2.62 24.92
C SER A 389 -6.86 -2.30 23.92
N SER A 390 -6.79 -1.07 23.40
CA SER A 390 -5.72 -0.61 22.51
C SER A 390 -4.61 0.10 23.27
N ILE A 391 -3.55 0.50 22.57
CA ILE A 391 -2.45 1.29 23.15
C ILE A 391 -2.76 2.80 23.23
N TRP A 392 -3.85 3.28 22.63
CA TRP A 392 -4.10 4.72 22.46
C TRP A 392 -4.29 5.47 23.77
N LYS A 393 -4.94 4.85 24.75
CA LYS A 393 -5.13 5.43 26.08
C LYS A 393 -3.83 5.40 26.89
N GLU A 394 -3.20 4.23 26.97
CA GLU A 394 -2.04 3.98 27.85
C GLU A 394 -0.75 4.62 27.33
N ARG A 395 -0.52 4.60 26.00
CA ARG A 395 0.74 5.08 25.38
C ARG A 395 0.65 6.49 24.84
N PHE A 396 -0.53 6.94 24.41
CA PHE A 396 -0.71 8.22 23.71
C PHE A 396 -1.68 9.18 24.41
N ASP A 397 -2.18 8.84 25.59
CA ASP A 397 -3.08 9.67 26.41
C ASP A 397 -4.30 10.19 25.63
N LYS A 398 -4.84 9.37 24.73
CA LYS A 398 -6.07 9.68 24.00
C LYS A 398 -7.29 9.24 24.80
N SER A 399 -8.31 10.09 24.85
CA SER A 399 -9.62 9.78 25.46
C SER A 399 -10.63 9.25 24.44
N HIS A 400 -10.46 9.60 23.17
CA HIS A 400 -11.30 9.13 22.06
C HIS A 400 -10.45 8.83 20.83
N MET A 401 -10.80 7.79 20.09
CA MET A 401 -10.23 7.49 18.77
C MET A 401 -11.26 6.73 17.95
N ARG A 402 -11.59 7.20 16.75
CA ARG A 402 -12.53 6.50 15.87
C ARG A 402 -11.91 5.31 15.14
N ASN A 403 -10.61 5.38 14.85
CA ASN A 403 -9.88 4.41 14.03
C ASN A 403 -8.62 3.98 14.78
N THR A 404 -8.31 2.67 14.79
CA THR A 404 -7.11 2.20 15.47
C THR A 404 -5.82 2.53 14.72
N ARG A 405 -5.89 2.70 13.39
CA ARG A 405 -4.83 3.18 12.50
C ARG A 405 -5.45 4.08 11.44
N THR A 406 -4.69 5.08 11.00
CA THR A 406 -5.19 6.16 10.12
C THR A 406 -4.46 6.27 8.80
N THR A 407 -3.18 5.94 8.75
CA THR A 407 -2.26 6.28 7.67
C THR A 407 -1.58 5.05 7.07
N THR A 408 -1.22 5.15 5.79
CA THR A 408 -0.48 4.11 5.04
C THR A 408 0.15 4.73 3.81
N ILE A 409 1.07 4.03 3.15
CA ILE A 409 1.51 4.37 1.79
C ILE A 409 1.22 3.19 0.88
N ALA A 410 0.17 3.30 0.07
CA ALA A 410 -0.24 2.23 -0.84
C ALA A 410 0.25 2.49 -2.27
N PRO A 411 0.41 1.44 -3.09
CA PRO A 411 0.53 1.62 -4.53
C PRO A 411 -0.74 2.26 -5.10
N THR A 412 -0.59 3.34 -5.87
CA THR A 412 -1.74 4.10 -6.37
C THR A 412 -1.94 4.02 -7.88
N GLY A 413 -1.41 2.99 -8.55
CA GLY A 413 -1.34 2.88 -10.02
C GLY A 413 -2.58 3.35 -10.78
N THR A 414 -3.78 2.84 -10.48
CA THR A 414 -5.01 3.25 -11.17
C THR A 414 -5.48 4.66 -10.79
N VAL A 415 -5.50 4.98 -9.49
CA VAL A 415 -6.05 6.28 -9.03
C VAL A 415 -5.11 7.45 -9.34
N ALA A 416 -3.81 7.22 -9.39
CA ALA A 416 -2.83 8.21 -9.83
C ALA A 416 -3.00 8.57 -11.31
N ILE A 417 -3.27 7.58 -12.18
CA ILE A 417 -3.59 7.83 -13.60
C ILE A 417 -4.84 8.70 -13.74
N ILE A 418 -5.88 8.43 -12.93
CA ILE A 418 -7.13 9.22 -12.94
C ILE A 418 -6.87 10.65 -12.48
N ALA A 419 -6.06 10.82 -11.44
CA ALA A 419 -5.67 12.13 -10.92
C ALA A 419 -4.66 12.87 -11.82
N GLY A 420 -4.12 12.22 -12.85
CA GLY A 420 -3.06 12.78 -13.69
C GLY A 420 -1.76 13.02 -12.91
N SER A 421 -1.40 12.10 -12.01
CA SER A 421 -0.26 12.23 -11.10
C SER A 421 0.64 10.99 -11.10
N ASN A 422 1.86 11.12 -10.58
CA ASN A 422 2.77 9.99 -10.35
C ASN A 422 2.28 9.11 -9.18
N PRO A 423 2.45 7.77 -9.25
CA PRO A 423 1.94 6.88 -8.21
C PRO A 423 2.71 6.97 -6.89
N GLY A 424 1.96 6.90 -5.78
CA GLY A 424 2.46 6.77 -4.42
C GLY A 424 3.54 7.79 -4.06
N ILE A 425 4.55 7.29 -3.37
CA ILE A 425 5.78 8.03 -3.06
C ILE A 425 6.87 7.78 -4.11
N GLU A 426 6.58 7.06 -5.19
CA GLU A 426 7.56 6.63 -6.18
C GLU A 426 8.14 7.82 -6.97
N PRO A 427 9.38 7.73 -7.47
CA PRO A 427 9.90 8.70 -8.43
C PRO A 427 9.28 8.47 -9.82
N LEU A 428 9.63 9.33 -10.78
CA LEU A 428 9.25 9.12 -12.17
C LEU A 428 9.83 7.81 -12.69
N PHE A 429 9.01 6.93 -13.26
CA PHE A 429 9.53 5.70 -13.86
C PHE A 429 10.25 5.99 -15.18
N ALA A 430 9.66 6.84 -16.03
CA ALA A 430 10.21 7.28 -17.31
C ALA A 430 9.67 8.67 -17.68
N LEU A 431 10.47 9.46 -18.40
CA LEU A 431 10.06 10.79 -18.89
C LEU A 431 9.27 10.76 -20.20
N ALA A 432 9.34 9.63 -20.91
CA ALA A 432 8.54 9.36 -22.08
C ALA A 432 8.11 7.90 -22.06
N TYR A 433 6.87 7.65 -22.47
CA TYR A 433 6.36 6.30 -22.62
C TYR A 433 5.35 6.24 -23.75
N THR A 434 5.13 5.02 -24.21
CA THR A 434 4.21 4.73 -25.30
C THR A 434 2.91 4.16 -24.76
N ARG A 435 1.78 4.81 -25.04
CA ARG A 435 0.44 4.26 -24.77
C ARG A 435 -0.16 3.68 -26.04
N LYS A 436 -0.54 2.41 -25.97
CA LYS A 436 -1.32 1.74 -27.01
C LYS A 436 -2.79 1.77 -26.62
N ASN A 437 -3.65 2.26 -27.50
CA ASN A 437 -5.09 2.18 -27.23
C ASN A 437 -5.56 0.71 -27.22
N SER A 438 -6.58 0.41 -26.42
CA SER A 438 -7.16 -0.93 -26.31
C SER A 438 -7.86 -1.40 -27.59
N MET A 439 -8.09 -0.51 -28.55
CA MET A 439 -8.76 -0.78 -29.84
C MET A 439 -7.77 -0.95 -31.01
N GLY A 440 -6.48 -1.16 -30.73
CA GLY A 440 -5.45 -1.52 -31.72
C GLY A 440 -5.02 -0.45 -32.73
N GLY A 441 -5.40 0.82 -32.57
CA GLY A 441 -5.34 1.79 -33.67
C GLY A 441 -4.28 2.89 -33.60
N THR A 442 -3.78 3.27 -32.42
CA THR A 442 -2.81 4.38 -32.33
C THR A 442 -1.86 4.20 -31.16
N VAL A 443 -0.58 4.20 -31.48
CA VAL A 443 0.55 4.25 -30.55
C VAL A 443 0.82 5.73 -30.29
N GLN A 444 0.54 6.22 -29.08
CA GLN A 444 0.78 7.61 -28.71
C GLN A 444 2.03 7.69 -27.83
N GLU A 445 3.01 8.47 -28.28
CA GLU A 445 4.14 8.90 -27.47
C GLU A 445 3.65 9.98 -26.51
N VAL A 446 3.82 9.74 -25.22
CA VAL A 446 3.44 10.65 -24.15
C VAL A 446 4.70 11.05 -23.42
N LEU A 447 4.95 12.36 -23.34
CA LEU A 447 5.95 12.91 -22.43
C LEU A 447 5.32 13.10 -21.05
N ASP A 448 6.13 13.00 -20.00
CA ASP A 448 5.71 13.43 -18.68
C ASP A 448 5.24 14.91 -18.75
N PRO A 449 4.02 15.23 -18.26
CA PRO A 449 3.45 16.57 -18.41
C PRO A 449 4.26 17.67 -17.72
N LEU A 450 4.83 17.38 -16.54
CA LEU A 450 5.59 18.37 -15.78
C LEU A 450 6.97 18.59 -16.42
N PHE A 451 7.59 17.52 -16.91
CA PHE A 451 8.79 17.62 -17.74
C PHE A 451 8.53 18.46 -18.98
N GLU A 452 7.46 18.19 -19.73
CA GLU A 452 7.15 18.92 -20.95
C GLU A 452 6.93 20.42 -20.66
N GLN A 453 6.20 20.75 -19.59
CA GLN A 453 5.95 22.13 -19.17
C GLN A 453 7.25 22.84 -18.77
N ALA A 454 8.07 22.22 -17.92
CA ALA A 454 9.34 22.79 -17.48
C ALA A 454 10.35 22.92 -18.63
N ALA A 455 10.51 21.88 -19.46
CA ALA A 455 11.44 21.90 -20.59
C ALA A 455 11.06 22.96 -21.62
N LYS A 456 9.76 23.21 -21.86
CA LYS A 456 9.31 24.35 -22.68
C LYS A 456 9.69 25.68 -22.04
N ALA A 457 9.43 25.87 -20.75
CA ALA A 457 9.68 27.13 -20.06
C ALA A 457 11.17 27.49 -19.96
N PHE A 458 12.05 26.49 -19.93
CA PHE A 458 13.51 26.66 -19.91
C PHE A 458 14.14 26.66 -21.32
N GLY A 459 13.36 26.40 -22.38
CA GLY A 459 13.86 26.34 -23.76
C GLY A 459 14.59 25.03 -24.11
N TYR A 460 14.46 23.99 -23.30
CA TYR A 460 15.08 22.68 -23.51
C TYR A 460 14.24 21.74 -24.38
N LEU A 461 12.97 22.02 -24.65
CA LEU A 461 12.14 21.14 -25.48
C LEU A 461 12.38 21.36 -26.99
N THR A 462 13.58 21.06 -27.46
CA THR A 462 13.89 20.99 -28.90
C THR A 462 13.46 19.65 -29.49
N LYS A 463 13.34 19.57 -30.83
CA LYS A 463 13.02 18.29 -31.52
C LYS A 463 14.04 17.20 -31.20
N ASP A 464 15.32 17.56 -31.12
CA ASP A 464 16.41 16.61 -30.87
C ASP A 464 16.39 16.10 -29.43
N ILE A 465 16.19 16.98 -28.45
CA ILE A 465 16.08 16.58 -27.04
C ILE A 465 14.84 15.71 -26.84
N LYS A 466 13.70 16.09 -27.42
CA LYS A 466 12.48 15.27 -27.37
C LYS A 466 12.73 13.86 -27.92
N LYS A 467 13.40 13.75 -29.07
CA LYS A 467 13.73 12.45 -29.66
C LYS A 467 14.62 11.60 -28.74
N LYS A 468 15.68 12.20 -28.17
CA LYS A 468 16.57 11.51 -27.21
C LYS A 468 15.81 10.98 -25.98
N ILE A 469 14.86 11.75 -25.47
CA ILE A 469 14.05 11.34 -24.31
C ILE A 469 13.07 10.23 -24.68
N VAL A 470 12.43 10.29 -25.84
CA VAL A 470 11.54 9.23 -26.30
C VAL A 470 12.30 7.92 -26.52
N GLU A 471 13.53 7.97 -27.03
CA GLU A 471 14.35 6.78 -27.28
C GLU A 471 14.92 6.17 -25.99
N SER A 472 15.35 7.00 -25.03
CA SER A 472 16.04 6.52 -23.82
C SER A 472 15.17 6.41 -22.57
N GLY A 473 14.07 7.17 -22.51
CA GLY A 473 13.23 7.35 -21.32
C GLY A 473 13.89 8.15 -20.18
N LYS A 474 15.14 8.60 -20.35
CA LYS A 474 16.06 9.08 -19.31
C LYS A 474 16.60 10.47 -19.63
N ILE A 475 17.10 11.20 -18.62
CA ILE A 475 17.60 12.57 -18.79
C ILE A 475 19.11 12.70 -18.68
N ASP A 476 19.79 11.81 -17.93
CA ASP A 476 21.19 12.01 -17.57
C ASP A 476 22.12 12.10 -18.78
N SER A 477 21.78 11.36 -19.85
CA SER A 477 22.56 11.30 -21.10
C SER A 477 22.50 12.54 -22.00
N ILE A 478 21.70 13.56 -21.66
CA ILE A 478 21.41 14.71 -22.55
C ILE A 478 22.28 15.91 -22.16
N ASN A 479 23.47 16.05 -22.74
CA ASN A 479 24.47 17.06 -22.37
C ASN A 479 24.01 18.52 -22.54
N GLU A 480 22.99 18.77 -23.35
CA GLU A 480 22.43 20.10 -23.62
C GLU A 480 21.60 20.67 -22.46
N ILE A 481 21.22 19.84 -21.48
CA ILE A 481 20.44 20.24 -20.30
C ILE A 481 21.38 20.41 -19.11
N ASP A 482 21.22 21.51 -18.37
CA ASP A 482 22.03 21.79 -17.19
C ASP A 482 21.80 20.78 -16.06
N SER A 483 22.80 20.62 -15.18
CA SER A 483 22.77 19.62 -14.11
C SER A 483 21.63 19.83 -13.11
N SER A 484 21.22 21.07 -12.84
CA SER A 484 20.15 21.37 -11.89
C SER A 484 18.80 20.89 -12.42
N PHE A 485 18.53 21.15 -13.70
CA PHE A 485 17.34 20.64 -14.37
C PHE A 485 17.36 19.11 -14.48
N LYS A 486 18.50 18.50 -14.84
CA LYS A 486 18.66 17.04 -14.87
C LYS A 486 18.32 16.39 -13.54
N SER A 487 18.88 16.92 -12.45
CA SER A 487 18.69 16.34 -11.11
C SER A 487 17.22 16.25 -10.69
N LEU A 488 16.37 17.15 -11.18
CA LEU A 488 14.95 17.19 -10.86
C LEU A 488 14.12 16.09 -11.56
N PHE A 489 14.57 15.67 -12.75
CA PHE A 489 13.83 14.76 -13.63
C PHE A 489 14.49 13.40 -13.78
N LYS A 490 15.41 13.04 -12.86
CA LYS A 490 15.94 11.68 -12.77
C LYS A 490 14.83 10.67 -12.58
N THR A 491 14.92 9.59 -13.32
CA THR A 491 13.99 8.45 -13.24
C THR A 491 14.39 7.47 -12.14
N SER A 492 13.48 6.55 -11.82
CA SER A 492 13.70 5.47 -10.85
C SER A 492 15.00 4.68 -11.08
N HIS A 493 15.40 4.53 -12.34
CA HIS A 493 16.62 3.82 -12.77
C HIS A 493 17.90 4.65 -12.68
N GLU A 494 17.80 5.97 -12.47
CA GLU A 494 18.91 6.91 -12.37
C GLU A 494 19.19 7.35 -10.92
N ILE A 495 18.29 7.00 -9.99
CA ILE A 495 18.38 7.32 -8.56
C ILE A 495 19.06 6.16 -7.82
N ASP A 496 19.99 6.47 -6.92
CA ASP A 496 20.68 5.49 -6.08
C ASP A 496 19.67 4.66 -5.25
N PRO A 497 19.76 3.31 -5.25
CA PRO A 497 18.86 2.44 -4.49
C PRO A 497 18.72 2.81 -3.01
N LYS A 498 19.78 3.30 -2.35
CA LYS A 498 19.71 3.73 -0.95
C LYS A 498 18.79 4.92 -0.78
N GLN A 499 18.73 5.83 -1.74
CA GLN A 499 17.85 6.99 -1.65
C GLN A 499 16.37 6.59 -1.68
N HIS A 500 15.99 5.58 -2.47
CA HIS A 500 14.64 5.02 -2.45
C HIS A 500 14.26 4.54 -1.04
N VAL A 501 15.14 3.77 -0.39
CA VAL A 501 14.95 3.29 0.98
C VAL A 501 14.90 4.45 1.99
N ARG A 502 15.73 5.47 1.83
CA ARG A 502 15.74 6.65 2.71
C ARG A 502 14.46 7.45 2.62
N LEU A 503 13.90 7.65 1.42
CA LEU A 503 12.61 8.33 1.27
C LEU A 503 11.47 7.48 1.86
N GLN A 504 11.47 6.17 1.64
CA GLN A 504 10.51 5.27 2.29
C GLN A 504 10.60 5.39 3.82
N ALA A 505 11.80 5.41 4.39
CA ALA A 505 12.01 5.58 5.82
C ALA A 505 11.53 6.95 6.34
N ALA A 506 11.71 8.03 5.56
CA ALA A 506 11.19 9.36 5.87
C ALA A 506 9.66 9.35 6.04
N PHE A 507 8.93 8.72 5.12
CA PHE A 507 7.48 8.53 5.27
C PHE A 507 7.12 7.60 6.44
N GLN A 508 7.83 6.47 6.58
CA GLN A 508 7.51 5.43 7.56
C GLN A 508 7.59 5.91 9.02
N LYS A 509 8.35 6.97 9.32
CA LYS A 509 8.35 7.62 10.65
C LYS A 509 6.97 8.07 11.11
N TYR A 510 6.09 8.41 10.15
CA TYR A 510 4.77 8.99 10.38
C TYR A 510 3.65 8.19 9.70
N VAL A 511 3.86 6.90 9.46
CA VAL A 511 2.83 5.98 8.93
C VAL A 511 2.34 5.04 10.02
#